data_AF-A0A1U7X0S7-F1
#
_entry.id   AF-A0A1U7X0S7-F1
#
_cell.length_a   1.000
_cell.length_b   1.000
_cell.length_c   1.000
_cell.angle_alpha   90.00
_cell.angle_beta   90.00
_cell.angle_gamma   90.00
#
_symmetry.space_group_name_H-M   'P 1'
#
loop_
_entity.id
_entity.type
_entity.pdbx_description
1 polymer ?
#
loop_
_entity_poly.entity_id
_entity_poly.type
_entity_poly.pdbx_seq_one_letter_code
_entity_poly.pdbx_strand_id
1 'polypeptide(L)'
;MEEVKETKGKICITGGSGYLGSWMVMRLLQLGFSVNTTIRSHPDRKRDLSYLTNLPGAQDRLRIFNADLDKPESFNPAIEGCIGVFHAVHQIDFENKESEETVEVWQNAKVPHWLGV
;
A
#
# COMPACT_ATOMS: atom_id res chain seq x y z
N MET A 1 32.05 -0.19 4.91
CA MET A 1 31.18 0.91 5.36
C MET A 1 29.91 0.79 4.55
N GLU A 2 28.78 0.46 5.17
CA GLU A 2 27.48 0.49 4.49
C GLU A 2 27.09 1.95 4.29
N GLU A 3 26.96 2.36 3.04
CA GLU A 3 26.47 3.67 2.66
C GLU A 3 24.96 3.69 2.98
N VAL A 4 24.58 4.30 4.10
CA VAL A 4 23.17 4.46 4.47
C VAL A 4 22.53 5.40 3.44
N LYS A 5 21.85 4.82 2.45
CA LYS A 5 21.06 5.60 1.48
C LYS A 5 19.92 6.30 2.21
N GLU A 6 20.07 7.62 2.40
CA GLU A 6 19.02 8.51 2.86
C GLU A 6 17.77 8.31 1.99
N THR A 7 16.69 7.80 2.57
CA THR A 7 15.43 7.61 1.83
C THR A 7 14.66 8.93 1.81
N LYS A 8 13.93 9.22 0.74
CA LYS A 8 13.11 10.46 0.65
C LYS A 8 11.89 10.49 1.58
N GLY A 9 11.77 9.51 2.48
CA GLY A 9 10.63 9.26 3.34
C GLY A 9 9.92 7.95 3.01
N LYS A 10 8.91 7.63 3.82
CA LYS A 10 8.14 6.39 3.72
C LYS A 10 6.71 6.69 3.27
N ILE A 11 6.20 5.97 2.28
CA ILE A 11 4.84 6.13 1.76
C ILE A 11 4.08 4.83 1.96
N CYS A 12 2.82 4.93 2.40
CA CYS A 12 1.92 3.79 2.45
C CYS A 12 1.04 3.75 1.19
N ILE A 13 0.86 2.58 0.58
CA ILE A 13 -0.14 2.33 -0.47
C ILE A 13 -1.07 1.24 0.03
N THR A 14 -2.31 1.58 0.38
CA THR A 14 -3.29 0.55 0.67
C THR A 14 -3.80 -0.06 -0.64
N GLY A 15 -3.82 -1.38 -0.75
CA GLY A 15 -4.17 -2.05 -2.01
C GLY A 15 -3.04 -2.08 -3.05
N GLY A 16 -1.78 -1.86 -2.67
CA GLY A 16 -0.64 -1.79 -3.61
C GLY A 16 -0.28 -3.09 -4.34
N SER A 17 -1.05 -4.17 -4.15
CA SER A 17 -0.99 -5.40 -4.96
C SER A 17 -2.08 -5.46 -6.04
N GLY A 18 -2.86 -4.40 -6.21
CA GLY A 18 -3.76 -4.18 -7.35
C GLY A 18 -3.00 -3.69 -8.58
N TYR A 19 -3.75 -3.45 -9.67
CA TYR A 19 -3.16 -3.05 -10.94
C TYR A 19 -2.43 -1.70 -10.82
N LEU A 20 -3.10 -0.58 -10.53
CA LEU A 20 -2.40 0.71 -10.39
C LEU A 20 -1.49 0.72 -9.16
N GLY A 21 -1.92 0.10 -8.06
CA GLY A 21 -1.15 0.02 -6.82
C GLY A 21 0.26 -0.55 -7.04
N SER A 22 0.39 -1.59 -7.87
CA SER A 22 1.70 -2.21 -8.15
C SER A 22 2.65 -1.29 -8.94
N TRP A 23 2.12 -0.52 -9.89
CA TRP A 23 2.88 0.49 -10.63
C TRP A 23 3.33 1.63 -9.72
N MET A 24 2.48 2.04 -8.78
CA MET A 24 2.83 3.05 -7.78
C MET A 24 3.97 2.58 -6.87
N VAL A 25 3.92 1.33 -6.39
CA VAL A 25 5.01 0.72 -5.60
C VAL A 25 6.32 0.78 -6.40
N MET A 26 6.32 0.31 -7.65
CA MET A 26 7.50 0.35 -8.51
C MET A 26 8.04 1.78 -8.66
N ARG A 27 7.16 2.75 -8.97
CA ARG A 27 7.60 4.11 -9.24
C ARG A 27 8.17 4.80 -8.00
N LEU A 28 7.57 4.61 -6.84
CA LEU A 28 8.07 5.19 -5.58
C LEU A 28 9.42 4.60 -5.17
N LEU A 29 9.62 3.29 -5.35
CA LEU A 29 10.91 2.65 -5.14
C LEU A 29 11.99 3.24 -6.07
N GLN A 30 11.68 3.42 -7.36
CA GLN A 30 12.58 4.07 -8.32
C GLN A 30 12.93 5.51 -7.93
N LEU A 31 11.98 6.26 -7.35
CA LEU A 31 12.17 7.65 -6.95
C LEU A 31 12.98 7.84 -5.66
N GLY A 32 13.27 6.76 -4.93
CA GLY A 32 14.07 6.80 -3.70
C GLY A 32 13.28 6.75 -2.40
N PHE A 33 11.97 6.42 -2.43
CA PHE A 33 11.15 6.27 -1.23
C PHE A 33 11.23 4.86 -0.65
N SER A 34 10.91 4.73 0.64
CA SER A 34 10.47 3.46 1.23
C SER A 34 8.96 3.33 1.07
N VAL A 35 8.49 2.11 0.81
CA VAL A 35 7.09 1.82 0.51
C VAL A 35 6.57 0.78 1.47
N ASN A 36 5.50 1.12 2.18
CA ASN A 36 4.64 0.17 2.86
C ASN A 36 3.45 -0.10 1.92
N THR A 37 3.03 -1.36 1.78
CA THR A 37 1.83 -1.70 1.03
C THR A 37 0.97 -2.68 1.82
N THR A 38 -0.34 -2.64 1.60
CA THR A 38 -1.26 -3.60 2.22
C THR A 38 -1.79 -4.63 1.23
N ILE A 39 -1.96 -5.85 1.72
CA ILE A 39 -2.66 -6.94 1.08
C ILE A 39 -3.79 -7.41 1.99
N ARG A 40 -4.82 -8.02 1.40
CA ARG A 40 -5.83 -8.77 2.15
C ARG A 40 -5.47 -10.24 2.07
N SER A 41 -5.09 -10.83 3.21
CA SER A 41 -4.85 -12.28 3.28
C SER A 41 -6.16 -13.04 3.14
N HIS A 42 -6.11 -14.17 2.44
CA HIS A 42 -7.22 -15.11 2.37
C HIS A 42 -6.70 -16.51 2.70
N PRO A 43 -7.31 -17.25 3.64
CA PRO A 43 -6.77 -18.51 4.14
C PRO A 43 -6.56 -19.55 3.02
N ASP A 44 -7.42 -19.54 2.01
CA ASP A 44 -7.41 -20.54 0.92
C ASP A 44 -6.63 -20.08 -0.32
N ARG A 45 -6.10 -18.85 -0.33
CA ARG A 45 -5.42 -18.28 -1.52
C ARG A 45 -4.16 -17.55 -1.13
N LYS A 46 -3.00 -18.18 -1.41
CA LYS A 46 -1.73 -17.45 -1.45
C LYS A 46 -1.71 -16.58 -2.72
N ARG A 47 -1.65 -15.27 -2.53
CA ARG A 47 -1.41 -14.32 -3.62
C ARG A 47 0.08 -14.35 -3.95
N ASP A 48 0.42 -14.53 -5.23
CA ASP A 48 1.79 -14.31 -5.69
C ASP A 48 2.09 -12.80 -5.61
N LEU A 49 3.22 -12.46 -5.00
CA LEU A 49 3.70 -11.09 -4.82
C LEU A 49 5.11 -10.91 -5.37
N SER A 50 5.61 -11.90 -6.13
CA SER A 50 6.94 -11.90 -6.73
C SER A 50 7.19 -10.67 -7.58
N TYR A 51 6.17 -10.19 -8.30
CA TYR A 51 6.24 -8.96 -9.11
C TYR A 51 6.43 -7.68 -8.30
N LEU A 52 6.13 -7.67 -6.98
CA LEU A 52 6.48 -6.57 -6.08
C LEU A 52 7.82 -6.80 -5.41
N THR A 53 8.07 -8.01 -4.89
CA THR A 53 9.26 -8.31 -4.09
C THR A 53 10.53 -8.39 -4.94
N ASN A 54 10.41 -8.64 -6.25
CA ASN A 54 11.55 -8.68 -7.18
C ASN A 54 11.87 -7.31 -7.81
N LEU A 55 11.14 -6.25 -7.44
CA LEU A 55 11.44 -4.90 -7.94
C LEU A 55 12.81 -4.42 -7.41
N PRO A 56 13.56 -3.64 -8.19
CA PRO A 56 14.82 -3.06 -7.74
C PRO A 56 14.65 -2.24 -6.44
N GLY A 57 15.37 -2.63 -5.39
CA GLY A 57 15.31 -2.00 -4.07
C GLY A 57 14.13 -2.42 -3.20
N ALA A 58 13.28 -3.36 -3.65
CA ALA A 58 12.18 -3.87 -2.82
C ALA A 58 12.68 -4.62 -1.58
N GLN A 59 13.76 -5.39 -1.68
CA GLN A 59 14.32 -6.12 -0.53
C GLN A 59 14.66 -5.20 0.64
N ASP A 60 15.12 -3.97 0.37
CA ASP A 60 15.52 -3.01 1.39
C ASP A 60 14.39 -2.06 1.80
N ARG A 61 13.53 -1.69 0.84
CA ARG A 61 12.62 -0.54 0.97
C ARG A 61 11.14 -0.86 0.81
N LEU A 62 10.75 -2.09 0.47
CA LEU A 62 9.35 -2.53 0.42
C LEU A 62 8.99 -3.34 1.66
N ARG A 63 7.87 -2.99 2.30
CA ARG A 63 7.24 -3.80 3.35
C ARG A 63 5.79 -4.06 3.02
N ILE A 64 5.38 -5.31 3.16
CA ILE A 64 4.02 -5.78 2.86
C ILE A 64 3.32 -6.14 4.17
N PHE A 65 2.14 -5.55 4.39
CA PHE A 65 1.33 -5.74 5.59
C PHE A 65 0.00 -6.39 5.24
N ASN A 66 -0.52 -7.20 6.15
CA ASN A 66 -1.91 -7.63 6.07
C ASN A 66 -2.80 -6.54 6.68
N ALA A 67 -3.83 -6.13 5.94
CA ALA A 67 -4.86 -5.22 6.45
C ALA A 67 -6.23 -5.61 5.88
N ASP A 68 -7.26 -5.35 6.68
CA ASP A 68 -8.65 -5.71 6.41
C ASP A 68 -9.56 -4.50 6.63
N LEU A 69 -10.48 -4.25 5.69
CA LEU A 69 -11.41 -3.12 5.76
C LEU A 69 -12.39 -3.27 6.92
N ASP A 70 -12.72 -4.50 7.28
CA ASP A 70 -13.59 -4.79 8.44
C ASP A 70 -12.87 -4.56 9.79
N LYS A 71 -11.55 -4.28 9.76
CA LYS A 71 -10.70 -4.04 10.92
C LYS A 71 -9.79 -2.83 10.68
N PRO A 72 -10.31 -1.60 10.74
CA PRO A 72 -9.56 -0.40 10.38
C PRO A 72 -8.22 -0.23 11.13
N GLU A 73 -8.13 -0.71 12.36
CA GLU A 73 -6.91 -0.72 13.17
C GLU A 73 -5.78 -1.58 12.58
N SER A 74 -6.11 -2.54 11.71
CA SER A 74 -5.13 -3.38 11.01
C SER A 74 -4.25 -2.62 10.02
N PHE A 75 -4.66 -1.40 9.62
CA PHE A 75 -3.86 -0.52 8.77
C PHE A 75 -2.79 0.26 9.53
N ASN A 76 -2.90 0.39 10.86
CA ASN A 76 -1.99 1.21 11.67
C ASN A 76 -0.50 0.87 11.47
N PRO A 77 -0.08 -0.42 11.49
CA PRO A 77 1.33 -0.77 11.28
C PRO A 77 1.85 -0.39 9.89
N ALA A 78 0.98 -0.40 8.87
CA ALA A 78 1.35 -0.02 7.52
C ALA A 78 1.47 1.51 7.35
N ILE A 79 0.76 2.28 8.16
CA ILE A 79 0.72 3.74 8.11
C ILE A 79 1.79 4.38 9.00
N GLU A 80 2.25 3.68 10.04
CA GLU A 80 3.17 4.23 11.03
C GLU A 80 4.51 4.71 10.43
N GLY A 81 4.81 5.98 10.70
CA GLY A 81 6.00 6.67 10.19
C GLY A 81 5.98 6.91 8.67
N CYS A 82 4.83 6.76 8.00
CA CYS A 82 4.64 7.21 6.63
C CYS A 82 4.37 8.72 6.59
N ILE A 83 4.98 9.41 5.63
CA ILE A 83 4.76 10.84 5.37
C ILE A 83 3.50 11.09 4.51
N GLY A 84 2.94 10.03 3.92
CA GLY A 84 1.70 10.06 3.15
C GLY A 84 1.14 8.66 2.90
N VAL A 85 -0.15 8.61 2.60
CA VAL A 85 -0.88 7.37 2.28
C VAL A 85 -1.64 7.55 0.97
N PHE A 86 -1.48 6.60 0.06
CA PHE A 86 -2.31 6.45 -1.13
C PHE A 86 -3.30 5.31 -0.91
N HIS A 87 -4.58 5.56 -1.12
CA HIS A 87 -5.59 4.53 -1.20
C HIS A 87 -5.79 4.14 -2.66
N ALA A 88 -5.30 2.96 -3.08
CA ALA A 88 -5.43 2.46 -4.45
C ALA A 88 -6.19 1.14 -4.42
N VAL A 89 -7.50 1.22 -4.19
CA VAL A 89 -8.36 0.06 -3.96
C VAL A 89 -9.51 0.12 -4.94
N HIS A 90 -9.77 -0.99 -5.63
CA HIS A 90 -10.99 -1.13 -6.41
C HIS A 90 -12.16 -1.39 -5.46
N GLN A 91 -13.16 -0.52 -5.51
CA GLN A 91 -14.47 -0.83 -4.95
C GLN A 91 -15.19 -1.72 -5.96
N ILE A 92 -15.43 -2.98 -5.59
CA ILE A 92 -16.31 -3.86 -6.37
C ILE A 92 -17.69 -3.71 -5.72
N ASP A 93 -18.54 -2.90 -6.34
CA ASP A 93 -19.94 -2.78 -5.97
C ASP A 93 -20.68 -4.00 -6.53
N PHE A 94 -21.17 -4.88 -5.65
CA PHE A 94 -21.94 -6.06 -6.06
C PHE A 94 -23.34 -5.69 -6.62
N GLU A 95 -23.72 -4.41 -6.58
CA GLU A 95 -24.97 -3.85 -7.12
C GLU A 95 -24.87 -3.31 -8.57
N ASN A 96 -23.93 -3.80 -9.39
CA ASN A 96 -23.94 -3.55 -10.84
C ASN A 96 -23.69 -2.07 -11.24
N LYS A 97 -22.90 -1.32 -10.45
CA LYS A 97 -22.29 -0.06 -10.92
C LYS A 97 -20.87 -0.33 -11.42
N GLU A 98 -20.44 0.39 -12.46
CA GLU A 98 -19.09 0.28 -13.01
C GLU A 98 -18.05 0.38 -11.89
N SER A 99 -17.09 -0.55 -11.89
CA SER A 99 -16.00 -0.54 -10.92
C SER A 99 -15.05 0.61 -11.23
N GLU A 100 -14.96 1.58 -10.35
CA GLU A 100 -13.98 2.67 -10.45
C GLU A 100 -12.75 2.36 -9.58
N GLU A 101 -11.56 2.63 -10.14
CA GLU A 101 -10.32 2.62 -9.37
C GLU A 101 -10.04 4.05 -8.91
N THR A 102 -10.31 4.34 -7.64
CA THR A 102 -10.09 5.67 -7.06
C THR A 102 -8.73 5.72 -6.37
N VAL A 103 -8.00 6.82 -6.56
CA VAL A 103 -6.79 7.14 -5.80
C VAL A 103 -7.05 8.31 -4.87
N GLU A 104 -7.07 8.07 -3.57
CA GLU A 104 -7.15 9.13 -2.56
C GLU A 104 -5.81 9.32 -1.86
N VAL A 105 -5.42 10.58 -1.61
CA VAL A 105 -4.15 10.95 -1.00
C VAL A 105 -4.39 11.55 0.37
N TRP A 106 -3.82 10.92 1.40
CA TRP A 106 -3.89 11.42 2.77
C TRP A 106 -2.52 11.94 3.21
N GLN A 107 -2.48 13.22 3.55
CA GLN A 107 -1.31 13.85 4.20
C GLN A 107 -1.45 13.74 5.72
N ASN A 108 -0.34 13.57 6.44
CA ASN A 108 -0.27 13.43 7.90
C ASN A 108 -0.81 12.12 8.50
N ALA A 109 -0.94 11.04 7.72
CA ALA A 109 -1.09 9.67 8.21
C ALA A 109 -2.21 9.42 9.25
N LYS A 110 -3.29 10.22 9.22
CA LYS A 110 -4.49 9.96 10.04
C LYS A 110 -5.55 9.29 9.18
N VAL A 111 -6.06 8.16 9.64
CA VAL A 111 -7.19 7.48 9.00
C VAL A 111 -8.41 8.40 9.09
N PRO A 112 -9.10 8.69 7.97
CA PRO A 112 -10.29 9.53 7.96
C PRO A 112 -11.45 8.83 8.64
N HIS A 113 -12.23 9.53 9.46
CA HIS A 113 -13.37 8.93 10.17
C HIS A 113 -14.49 8.45 9.22
N TRP A 114 -14.54 8.95 7.98
CA TRP A 114 -15.57 8.61 6.99
C TRP A 114 -15.35 7.25 6.30
N LEU A 115 -14.25 6.56 6.62
CA LEU A 115 -13.99 5.19 6.17
C LEU A 115 -14.84 4.13 6.91
N GLY A 116 -15.83 4.55 7.70
CA GLY A 116 -16.70 3.65 8.44
C GLY A 116 -16.04 3.07 9.69
N VAL A 117 -15.28 3.91 10.41
CA VAL A 117 -14.73 3.62 11.75
C VAL A 117 -15.48 4.45 12.78
#